data_AF-A0A671LH50-F1
#
_entry.id   AF-A0A671LH50-F1
#
_cell.length_a   1.000
_cell.length_b   1.000
_cell.length_c   1.000
_cell.angle_alpha   90.00
_cell.angle_beta   90.00
_cell.angle_gamma   90.00
#
_symmetry.space_group_name_H-M   'P 1'
#
loop_
_entity.id
_entity.type
_entity.pdbx_description
1 polymer ?
#
loop_
_entity_poly.entity_id
_entity_poly.type
_entity_poly.pdbx_seq_one_letter_code
_entity_poly.pdbx_strand_id
1 'polypeptide(L)'
;MEEVDRILIHSLRQAGTDIDEDVQSVKQFTSELIVEAVVKCLRVIDPALGNGLSHSLPPGMSARFRLGMSLAQSCQDVGFKGEIGYQTFLYSNEPEIRSLFMFLVEKLPRERADASDQPAGTFDYCFFLHLCIWHVLDNYIKYQMGIHSVYFINYRSRKKARLQKRIEEQLRAAAQPRPDTHGATRSTSDLAELLQSFGGASTGGDVLTKGTRFTHTEKFTFTQVPQMAAAASALPSSHQSEEDLKAQQEAELSALQQQLQQLSVQMEEVGGDIKQLTVSIQQVSDELQQKEVSNGEKENSIKVKRQTIDLLPDAENNLLKLQSLIEASSKRVVHLASQWEKHRVPLIDEHRRLKELCSNRESESSRKLSEIKDLHDKIRQSAEEAKKKESLYKQLYETLSKDVSRSTYTMRILEIVGNIKKQKEEITKILSDTKDLQKEINGLTGKLDRTFAVTDELVFKDAKKDESVRKSYKYLAALHENCTQLIQTIEDTGTIMREIRDLEEQIETENGKKTVSNLEKILEDYKAIRQENSALAAKIREG
;
A
#
# COMPACT_ATOMS: atom_id res chain seq x y z
N MET A 1 -13.27 0.69 25.57
CA MET A 1 -12.45 -0.44 25.08
C MET A 1 -13.09 -1.11 23.87
N GLU A 2 -14.37 -1.48 23.91
CA GLU A 2 -15.05 -2.14 22.78
C GLU A 2 -15.04 -1.34 21.47
N GLU A 3 -15.14 -0.01 21.52
CA GLU A 3 -15.12 0.83 20.32
C GLU A 3 -13.75 0.84 19.62
N VAL A 4 -12.66 0.80 20.39
CA VAL A 4 -11.29 0.70 19.86
C VAL A 4 -11.09 -0.65 19.18
N ASP A 5 -11.58 -1.73 19.78
CA ASP A 5 -11.49 -3.08 19.20
C ASP A 5 -12.26 -3.14 17.87
N ARG A 6 -13.43 -2.52 17.77
CA ARG A 6 -14.20 -2.47 16.50
C ARG A 6 -13.46 -1.71 15.40
N ILE A 7 -12.82 -0.58 15.72
CA ILE A 7 -12.02 0.19 14.76
C ILE A 7 -10.79 -0.62 14.31
N LEU A 8 -10.12 -1.30 15.24
CA LEU A 8 -8.98 -2.17 14.92
C LEU A 8 -9.38 -3.32 14.01
N ILE A 9 -10.45 -4.05 14.35
CA ILE A 9 -10.96 -5.17 13.56
C ILE A 9 -11.32 -4.71 12.14
N HIS A 10 -11.99 -3.57 12.01
CA HIS A 10 -12.32 -3.00 10.70
C HIS A 10 -11.05 -2.66 9.90
N SER A 11 -10.05 -2.04 10.52
CA SER A 11 -8.79 -1.69 9.86
C SER A 11 -7.97 -2.92 9.47
N LEU A 12 -8.00 -3.98 10.27
CA LEU A 12 -7.33 -5.25 9.97
C LEU A 12 -7.99 -6.00 8.81
N ARG A 13 -9.33 -5.91 8.67
CA ARG A 13 -10.04 -6.39 7.47
C ARG A 13 -9.62 -5.63 6.22
N GLN A 14 -9.51 -4.30 6.30
CA GLN A 14 -9.05 -3.46 5.19
C GLN A 14 -7.59 -3.77 4.79
N ALA A 15 -6.74 -4.13 5.75
CA ALA A 15 -5.38 -4.63 5.50
C ALA A 15 -5.33 -6.05 4.90
N GLY A 16 -6.50 -6.69 4.68
CA GLY A 16 -6.64 -7.98 4.01
C GLY A 16 -6.66 -9.20 4.94
N THR A 17 -6.82 -9.03 6.26
CA THR A 17 -6.92 -10.15 7.23
C THR A 17 -8.31 -10.78 7.19
N ASP A 18 -8.38 -12.11 7.13
CA ASP A 18 -9.65 -12.85 7.10
C ASP A 18 -10.18 -13.05 8.52
N ILE A 19 -10.91 -12.06 9.03
CA ILE A 19 -11.53 -12.08 10.37
C ILE A 19 -13.02 -12.37 10.20
N ASP A 20 -13.57 -13.33 10.95
CA ASP A 20 -15.01 -13.66 10.92
C ASP A 20 -15.88 -12.48 11.39
N GLU A 21 -17.01 -12.22 10.73
CA GLU A 21 -17.96 -11.11 11.00
C GLU A 21 -18.48 -11.11 12.44
N ASP A 22 -18.50 -12.27 13.10
CA ASP A 22 -18.98 -12.43 14.48
C ASP A 22 -17.94 -12.02 15.55
N VAL A 23 -16.70 -11.74 15.15
CA VAL A 23 -15.63 -11.33 16.08
C VAL A 23 -15.75 -9.84 16.39
N GLN A 24 -16.11 -9.52 17.63
CA GLN A 24 -16.37 -8.14 18.10
C GLN A 24 -15.29 -7.60 19.04
N SER A 25 -14.36 -8.45 19.50
CA SER A 25 -13.27 -8.03 20.38
C SER A 25 -11.97 -8.78 20.10
N VAL A 26 -10.84 -8.11 20.37
CA VAL A 26 -9.49 -8.70 20.27
C VAL A 26 -9.32 -9.92 21.20
N LYS A 27 -10.17 -10.06 22.22
CA LYS A 27 -10.22 -11.26 23.10
C LYS A 27 -10.53 -12.56 22.36
N GLN A 28 -11.26 -12.48 21.26
CA GLN A 28 -11.73 -13.64 20.49
C GLN A 28 -10.71 -14.07 19.43
N PHE A 29 -9.55 -13.43 19.36
CA PHE A 29 -8.53 -13.73 18.36
C PHE A 29 -7.77 -15.00 18.75
N THR A 30 -7.72 -15.95 17.82
CA THR A 30 -6.84 -17.12 17.94
C THR A 30 -5.39 -16.75 17.62
N SER A 31 -4.44 -17.55 18.10
CA SER A 31 -3.01 -17.33 17.81
C SER A 31 -2.71 -17.38 16.31
N GLU A 32 -3.44 -18.20 15.56
CA GLU A 32 -3.38 -18.27 14.10
C GLU A 32 -3.81 -16.94 13.47
N LEU A 33 -4.96 -16.39 13.91
CA LEU A 33 -5.48 -15.12 13.41
C LEU A 33 -4.54 -13.96 13.73
N ILE A 34 -3.93 -13.96 14.91
CA ILE A 34 -2.96 -12.94 15.34
C ILE A 34 -1.74 -12.95 14.44
N VAL A 35 -1.15 -14.11 14.19
CA VAL A 35 0.02 -14.25 13.33
C VAL A 35 -0.30 -13.83 11.90
N GLU A 36 -1.46 -14.24 11.38
CA GLU A 36 -1.91 -13.85 10.05
C GLU A 36 -2.10 -12.34 9.93
N ALA A 37 -2.79 -11.71 10.88
CA ALA A 37 -3.06 -10.28 10.91
C ALA A 37 -1.76 -9.45 10.94
N VAL A 38 -0.80 -9.85 11.78
CA VAL A 38 0.49 -9.16 11.92
C VAL A 38 1.31 -9.28 10.63
N VAL A 39 1.39 -10.47 10.02
CA VAL A 39 2.11 -10.67 8.75
C VAL A 39 1.51 -9.85 7.63
N LYS A 40 0.17 -9.77 7.56
CA LYS A 40 -0.54 -8.98 6.55
C LYS A 40 -0.30 -7.48 6.74
N CYS A 41 -0.39 -6.98 7.96
CA CYS A 41 -0.05 -5.58 8.26
C CYS A 41 1.40 -5.26 7.89
N LEU A 42 2.35 -6.11 8.29
CA LEU A 42 3.77 -5.94 7.96
C LEU A 42 4.02 -5.94 6.45
N ARG A 43 3.30 -6.75 5.67
CA ARG A 43 3.43 -6.76 4.21
C ARG A 43 2.95 -5.47 3.54
N VAL A 44 1.94 -4.83 4.12
CA VAL A 44 1.42 -3.54 3.62
C VAL A 44 2.35 -2.39 4.02
N ILE A 45 2.93 -2.43 5.22
CA ILE A 45 3.82 -1.39 5.74
C ILE A 45 5.22 -1.47 5.08
N ASP A 46 5.83 -2.66 5.09
CA ASP A 46 7.13 -2.92 4.47
C ASP A 46 7.11 -4.30 3.74
N PRO A 47 6.91 -4.29 2.41
CA PRO A 47 6.91 -5.49 1.60
C PRO A 47 8.20 -6.32 1.68
N ALA A 48 9.35 -5.71 2.03
CA ALA A 48 10.63 -6.43 2.14
C ALA A 48 10.66 -7.33 3.38
N LEU A 49 10.10 -6.86 4.50
CA LEU A 49 10.00 -7.62 5.76
C LEU A 49 8.83 -8.62 5.70
N GLY A 50 7.66 -8.20 5.23
CA GLY A 50 6.43 -9.02 5.25
C GLY A 50 6.40 -10.19 4.24
N ASN A 51 7.15 -10.12 3.14
CA ASN A 51 7.21 -11.22 2.16
C ASN A 51 8.13 -12.38 2.61
N GLY A 52 8.99 -12.18 3.60
CA GLY A 52 9.85 -13.21 4.17
C GLY A 52 9.18 -14.09 5.24
N LEU A 53 7.97 -13.72 5.67
CA LEU A 53 7.28 -14.33 6.81
C LEU A 53 6.08 -15.19 6.37
N SER A 54 5.91 -16.35 7.02
CA SER A 54 4.75 -17.21 6.80
C SER A 54 3.54 -16.65 7.52
N HIS A 55 2.42 -16.51 6.80
CA HIS A 55 1.13 -16.10 7.34
C HIS A 55 0.38 -17.25 8.05
N SER A 56 0.88 -18.49 7.92
CA SER A 56 0.33 -19.67 8.59
C SER A 56 1.24 -20.17 9.71
N LEU A 57 0.61 -20.63 10.80
CA LEU A 57 1.30 -21.13 11.98
C LEU A 57 1.80 -22.58 11.74
N PRO A 58 3.11 -22.87 11.85
CA PRO A 58 3.63 -24.22 11.64
C PRO A 58 3.12 -25.24 12.66
N PRO A 59 3.02 -26.54 12.35
CA PRO A 59 2.55 -27.56 13.30
C PRO A 59 3.53 -27.84 14.45
N GLY A 60 4.84 -27.60 14.26
CA GLY A 60 5.87 -27.88 15.27
C GLY A 60 6.21 -26.68 16.16
N MET A 61 6.28 -26.89 17.48
CA MET A 61 6.55 -25.82 18.47
C MET A 61 7.89 -25.10 18.25
N SER A 62 8.95 -25.79 17.82
CA SER A 62 10.24 -25.16 17.52
C SER A 62 10.17 -24.22 16.29
N ALA A 63 9.31 -24.54 15.32
CA ALA A 63 9.06 -23.68 14.16
C ALA A 63 8.17 -22.49 14.53
N ARG A 64 7.17 -22.68 15.40
CA ARG A 64 6.35 -21.61 15.98
C ARG A 64 7.19 -20.60 16.76
N PHE A 65 8.14 -21.07 17.57
CA PHE A 65 9.08 -20.20 18.31
C PHE A 65 9.91 -19.34 17.35
N ARG A 66 10.51 -19.94 16.30
CA ARG A 66 11.30 -19.19 15.32
C ARG A 66 10.47 -18.15 14.56
N LEU A 67 9.23 -18.51 14.19
CA LEU A 67 8.30 -17.59 13.54
C LEU A 67 7.93 -16.43 14.47
N GLY A 68 7.56 -16.72 15.72
CA GLY A 68 7.24 -15.70 16.72
C GLY A 68 8.40 -14.74 17.00
N MET A 69 9.64 -15.24 17.07
CA MET A 69 10.82 -14.37 17.19
C MET A 69 11.08 -13.53 15.94
N SER A 70 10.84 -14.08 14.74
CA SER A 70 11.00 -13.34 13.49
C SER A 70 9.95 -12.23 13.34
N LEU A 71 8.72 -12.51 13.79
CA LEU A 71 7.63 -11.52 13.85
C LEU A 71 7.93 -10.40 14.85
N ALA A 72 8.39 -10.77 16.05
CA ALA A 72 8.79 -9.81 17.07
C ALA A 72 9.88 -8.87 16.53
N GLN A 73 10.92 -9.43 15.91
CA GLN A 73 12.00 -8.63 15.32
C GLN A 73 11.48 -7.71 14.21
N SER A 74 10.63 -8.21 13.32
CA SER A 74 10.09 -7.40 12.22
C SER A 74 9.21 -6.25 12.72
N CYS A 75 8.42 -6.47 13.78
CA CYS A 75 7.64 -5.41 14.42
C CYS A 75 8.54 -4.37 15.12
N GLN A 76 9.65 -4.79 15.73
CA GLN A 76 10.65 -3.86 16.30
C GLN A 76 11.36 -3.06 15.21
N ASP A 77 11.71 -3.69 14.08
CA ASP A 77 12.36 -3.03 12.95
C ASP A 77 11.45 -1.96 12.31
N VAL A 78 10.12 -2.16 12.33
CA VAL A 78 9.11 -1.15 11.92
C VAL A 78 8.95 -0.03 12.97
N GLY A 79 9.56 -0.16 14.15
CA GLY A 79 9.64 0.88 15.18
C GLY A 79 8.70 0.68 16.37
N PHE A 80 8.20 -0.53 16.61
CA PHE A 80 7.42 -0.82 17.83
C PHE A 80 8.31 -0.75 19.08
N LYS A 81 7.90 0.05 20.07
CA LYS A 81 8.72 0.34 21.27
C LYS A 81 8.44 -0.57 22.47
N GLY A 82 7.44 -1.44 22.41
CA GLY A 82 7.12 -2.37 23.49
C GLY A 82 7.96 -3.66 23.43
N GLU A 83 8.17 -4.29 24.58
CA GLU A 83 8.79 -5.62 24.65
C GLU A 83 7.85 -6.64 23.99
N ILE A 84 8.31 -7.21 22.87
CA ILE A 84 7.57 -8.24 22.12
C ILE A 84 8.44 -9.46 21.92
N GLY A 85 7.85 -10.63 22.17
CA GLY A 85 8.50 -11.93 22.03
C GLY A 85 7.57 -12.94 21.38
N TYR A 86 8.04 -14.18 21.24
CA TYR A 86 7.20 -15.25 20.71
C TYR A 86 5.95 -15.49 21.58
N GLN A 87 6.02 -15.19 22.89
CA GLN A 87 4.89 -15.34 23.81
C GLN A 87 3.74 -14.41 23.44
N THR A 88 4.01 -13.20 22.95
CA THR A 88 2.97 -12.22 22.57
C THR A 88 2.06 -12.72 21.46
N PHE A 89 2.54 -13.62 20.60
CA PHE A 89 1.77 -14.19 19.48
C PHE A 89 1.17 -15.56 19.80
N LEU A 90 1.86 -16.37 20.60
CA LEU A 90 1.46 -17.75 20.92
C LEU A 90 0.63 -17.87 22.20
N TYR A 91 0.79 -16.91 23.12
CA TYR A 91 0.15 -16.84 24.43
C TYR A 91 -0.30 -15.40 24.70
N SER A 92 -1.05 -14.86 23.74
CA SER A 92 -1.33 -13.44 23.61
C SER A 92 -2.08 -12.87 24.81
N ASN A 93 -1.58 -11.75 25.33
CA ASN A 93 -2.22 -10.96 26.39
C ASN A 93 -2.99 -9.78 25.75
N GLU A 94 -4.26 -9.59 26.13
CA GLU A 94 -5.15 -8.58 25.53
C GLU A 94 -4.59 -7.15 25.43
N PRO A 95 -3.98 -6.55 26.47
CA PRO A 95 -3.42 -5.21 26.39
C PRO A 95 -2.21 -5.13 25.44
N GLU A 96 -1.35 -6.15 25.45
CA GLU A 96 -0.14 -6.19 24.62
C GLU A 96 -0.49 -6.32 23.14
N ILE A 97 -1.37 -7.25 22.81
CA ILE A 97 -1.76 -7.47 21.42
C ILE A 97 -2.57 -6.30 20.85
N ARG A 98 -3.39 -5.66 21.69
CA ARG A 98 -4.13 -4.46 21.30
C ARG A 98 -3.21 -3.27 21.05
N SER A 99 -2.20 -3.07 21.89
CA SER A 99 -1.17 -2.04 21.68
C SER A 99 -0.40 -2.28 20.38
N LEU A 100 -0.04 -3.54 20.11
CA LEU A 100 0.62 -3.93 18.87
C LEU A 100 -0.25 -3.64 17.63
N PHE A 101 -1.52 -4.01 17.64
CA PHE A 101 -2.42 -3.73 16.50
C PHE A 101 -2.73 -2.25 16.33
N MET A 102 -2.87 -1.47 17.41
CA MET A 102 -2.99 -0.01 17.30
C MET A 102 -1.79 0.60 16.57
N PHE A 103 -0.58 0.20 16.96
CA PHE A 103 0.63 0.66 16.30
C PHE A 103 0.70 0.26 14.82
N LEU A 104 0.41 -1.00 14.50
CA LEU A 104 0.47 -1.49 13.12
C LEU A 104 -0.59 -0.81 12.25
N VAL A 105 -1.81 -0.65 12.75
CA VAL A 105 -2.90 0.02 12.02
C VAL A 105 -2.60 1.51 11.79
N GLU A 106 -1.99 2.19 12.75
CA GLU A 106 -1.57 3.60 12.59
C GLU A 106 -0.54 3.78 11.46
N LYS A 107 0.27 2.76 11.19
CA LYS A 107 1.29 2.74 10.14
C LYS A 107 0.77 2.31 8.77
N LEU A 108 -0.48 1.87 8.65
CA LEU A 108 -1.07 1.54 7.34
C LEU A 108 -1.28 2.82 6.50
N PRO A 109 -1.06 2.77 5.17
CA PRO A 109 -1.34 3.90 4.29
C PRO A 109 -2.83 4.30 4.36
N ARG A 110 -3.14 5.53 4.78
CA ARG A 110 -4.51 6.08 4.76
C ARG A 110 -4.83 6.63 3.36
N GLU A 111 -5.90 6.15 2.74
CA GLU A 111 -6.44 6.69 1.48
C GLU A 111 -6.80 8.18 1.65
N ARG A 112 -6.21 9.05 0.82
CA ARG A 112 -6.64 10.45 0.67
C ARG A 112 -7.68 10.49 -0.45
N ALA A 113 -8.84 11.08 -0.13
CA ALA A 113 -9.96 11.30 -1.03
C ALA A 113 -9.56 12.07 -2.31
N ASP A 114 -10.20 11.68 -3.40
CA ASP A 114 -9.92 12.07 -4.78
C ASP A 114 -10.04 13.58 -5.04
N ALA A 115 -9.02 14.11 -5.72
CA ALA A 115 -9.06 15.39 -6.40
C ALA A 115 -8.68 15.17 -7.87
N SER A 116 -9.68 15.11 -8.76
CA SER A 116 -9.49 15.45 -10.17
C SER A 116 -10.84 15.61 -10.86
N ASP A 117 -11.22 16.87 -11.08
CA ASP A 117 -12.19 17.27 -12.10
C ASP A 117 -11.49 18.29 -13.01
N GLN A 118 -11.25 17.91 -14.27
CA GLN A 118 -11.31 18.80 -15.44
C GLN A 118 -11.08 18.04 -16.76
N PRO A 119 -11.71 18.48 -17.88
CA PRO A 119 -12.01 17.65 -19.03
C PRO A 119 -10.93 17.71 -20.11
N ALA A 120 -10.67 16.56 -20.76
CA ALA A 120 -9.81 16.47 -21.92
C ALA A 120 -10.64 16.64 -23.21
N GLY A 121 -10.33 17.69 -23.98
CA GLY A 121 -10.84 17.92 -25.31
C GLY A 121 -10.25 16.94 -26.33
N THR A 122 -11.10 16.50 -27.25
CA THR A 122 -10.80 15.68 -28.42
C THR A 122 -9.97 16.45 -29.45
N PHE A 123 -8.84 15.90 -29.90
CA PHE A 123 -8.26 16.16 -31.23
C PHE A 123 -7.43 14.97 -31.73
N ASP A 124 -7.42 14.80 -33.05
CA ASP A 124 -7.03 13.64 -33.86
C ASP A 124 -5.66 12.99 -33.59
N TYR A 125 -5.66 11.67 -33.30
CA TYR A 125 -4.44 10.85 -33.18
C TYR A 125 -4.61 9.45 -33.78
N CYS A 126 -4.91 9.34 -35.09
CA CYS A 126 -4.88 8.04 -35.77
C CYS A 126 -3.50 7.69 -36.36
N PHE A 127 -2.59 8.66 -36.50
CA PHE A 127 -1.26 8.42 -37.12
C PHE A 127 -0.09 8.32 -36.12
N PHE A 128 -0.25 8.82 -34.90
CA PHE A 128 0.78 8.80 -33.84
C PHE A 128 0.68 7.54 -32.95
N LEU A 129 -0.49 6.90 -32.90
CA LEU A 129 -0.73 5.72 -32.06
C LEU A 129 0.11 4.51 -32.50
N HIS A 130 0.38 4.36 -33.80
CA HIS A 130 1.12 3.20 -34.31
C HIS A 130 2.64 3.27 -34.04
N LEU A 131 3.21 4.48 -33.89
CA LEU A 131 4.62 4.69 -33.55
C LEU A 131 4.84 4.65 -32.02
N CYS A 132 3.88 5.18 -31.25
CA CYS A 132 3.91 5.10 -29.79
C CYS A 132 3.74 3.66 -29.27
N ILE A 133 2.89 2.84 -29.89
CA ILE A 133 2.71 1.44 -29.47
C ILE A 133 4.00 0.62 -29.67
N TRP A 134 4.73 0.82 -30.77
CA TRP A 134 6.01 0.14 -31.02
C TRP A 134 7.10 0.54 -30.02
N HIS A 135 7.20 1.84 -29.69
CA HIS A 135 8.20 2.33 -28.75
C HIS A 135 7.89 1.97 -27.29
N VAL A 136 6.60 1.86 -26.93
CA VAL A 136 6.14 1.40 -25.62
C VAL A 136 6.32 -0.12 -25.48
N LEU A 137 6.09 -0.92 -26.53
CA LEU A 137 6.37 -2.36 -26.51
C LEU A 137 7.88 -2.67 -26.42
N ASP A 138 8.74 -1.94 -27.14
CA ASP A 138 10.20 -2.12 -27.04
C ASP A 138 10.74 -1.71 -25.66
N ASN A 139 10.22 -0.61 -25.08
CA ASN A 139 10.55 -0.23 -23.70
C ASN A 139 10.02 -1.22 -22.68
N TYR A 140 8.81 -1.75 -22.86
CA TYR A 140 8.22 -2.73 -21.93
C TYR A 140 8.99 -4.06 -21.95
N ILE A 141 9.44 -4.52 -23.14
CA ILE A 141 10.27 -5.72 -23.28
C ILE A 141 11.67 -5.50 -22.68
N LYS A 142 12.29 -4.33 -22.89
CA LYS A 142 13.58 -3.96 -22.26
C LYS A 142 13.47 -3.81 -20.74
N TYR A 143 12.37 -3.27 -20.22
CA TYR A 143 12.12 -3.14 -18.79
C TYR A 143 11.91 -4.52 -18.14
N GLN A 144 11.16 -5.41 -18.78
CA GLN A 144 10.92 -6.76 -18.28
C GLN A 144 12.18 -7.65 -18.35
N MET A 145 13.02 -7.51 -19.38
CA MET A 145 14.33 -8.18 -19.46
C MET A 145 15.37 -7.57 -18.51
N GLY A 146 15.33 -6.25 -18.28
CA GLY A 146 16.17 -5.55 -17.30
C GLY A 146 15.87 -5.99 -15.88
N ILE A 147 14.59 -6.11 -15.51
CA ILE A 147 14.16 -6.62 -14.19
C ILE A 147 14.61 -8.07 -14.00
N HIS A 148 14.47 -8.94 -15.01
CA HIS A 148 14.95 -10.33 -14.93
C HIS A 148 16.47 -10.44 -14.83
N SER A 149 17.23 -9.60 -15.55
CA SER A 149 18.69 -9.54 -15.48
C SER A 149 19.19 -9.06 -14.11
N VAL A 150 18.57 -8.01 -13.57
CA VAL A 150 18.89 -7.48 -12.23
C VAL A 150 18.50 -8.48 -11.14
N TYR A 151 17.38 -9.20 -11.27
CA TYR A 151 16.99 -10.26 -10.34
C TYR A 151 17.95 -11.44 -10.38
N PHE A 152 18.39 -11.84 -11.58
CA PHE A 152 19.35 -12.95 -11.77
C PHE A 152 20.76 -12.59 -11.29
N ILE A 153 21.22 -11.35 -11.53
CA ILE A 153 22.51 -10.84 -11.04
C ILE A 153 22.50 -10.73 -9.52
N ASN A 154 21.42 -10.18 -8.92
CA ASN A 154 21.27 -10.12 -7.47
C ASN A 154 21.16 -11.51 -6.84
N TYR A 155 20.45 -12.44 -7.47
CA TYR A 155 20.36 -13.83 -7.03
C TYR A 155 21.73 -14.52 -7.08
N ARG A 156 22.48 -14.37 -8.18
CA ARG A 156 23.85 -14.91 -8.32
C ARG A 156 24.81 -14.30 -7.31
N SER A 157 24.74 -13.00 -7.05
CA SER A 157 25.55 -12.30 -6.05
C SER A 157 25.21 -12.77 -4.62
N ARG A 158 23.92 -12.87 -4.27
CA ARG A 158 23.47 -13.42 -2.97
C ARG A 158 23.89 -14.88 -2.78
N LYS A 159 23.83 -15.71 -3.83
CA LYS A 159 24.27 -17.11 -3.78
C LYS A 159 25.80 -17.22 -3.63
N LYS A 160 26.56 -16.37 -4.33
CA LYS A 160 28.03 -16.27 -4.17
C LYS A 160 28.41 -15.82 -2.76
N ALA A 161 27.77 -14.79 -2.22
CA ALA A 161 28.01 -14.29 -0.87
C ALA A 161 27.69 -15.33 0.21
N ARG A 162 26.59 -16.08 0.07
CA ARG A 162 26.25 -17.20 0.98
C ARG A 162 27.26 -18.33 0.92
N LEU A 163 27.74 -18.66 -0.27
CA LEU A 163 28.77 -19.69 -0.44
C LEU A 163 30.10 -19.23 0.19
N GLN A 164 30.49 -17.98 -0.05
CA GLN A 164 31.70 -17.39 0.49
C GLN A 164 31.66 -17.31 2.02
N LYS A 165 30.52 -16.90 2.60
CA LYS A 165 30.30 -16.90 4.05
C LYS A 165 30.35 -18.30 4.64
N ARG A 166 29.75 -19.29 3.97
CA ARG A 166 29.81 -20.70 4.41
C ARG A 166 31.24 -21.26 4.34
N ILE A 167 32.00 -20.94 3.29
CA ILE A 167 33.42 -21.32 3.17
C ILE A 167 34.22 -20.65 4.29
N GLU A 168 33.98 -19.37 4.56
CA GLU A 168 34.68 -18.61 5.60
C GLU A 168 34.34 -19.13 7.01
N GLU A 169 33.08 -19.47 7.28
CA GLU A 169 32.65 -20.09 8.54
C GLU A 169 33.23 -21.50 8.73
N GLN A 170 33.35 -22.29 7.66
CA GLN A 170 33.95 -23.62 7.73
C GLN A 170 35.48 -23.57 7.87
N LEU A 171 36.16 -22.64 7.20
CA LEU A 171 37.59 -22.39 7.41
C LEU A 171 37.87 -21.84 8.82
N ARG A 172 37.00 -20.98 9.35
CA ARG A 172 37.08 -20.47 10.72
C ARG A 172 36.84 -21.57 11.76
N ALA A 173 35.92 -22.51 11.49
CA ALA A 173 35.67 -23.67 12.34
C ALA A 173 36.83 -24.68 12.30
N ALA A 174 37.47 -24.88 11.15
CA ALA A 174 38.68 -25.71 11.01
C ALA A 174 39.92 -25.07 11.65
N ALA A 175 39.97 -23.73 11.71
CA ALA A 175 41.07 -22.98 12.33
C ALA A 175 40.96 -22.84 13.86
N GLN A 176 39.84 -23.24 14.49
CA GLN A 176 39.73 -23.21 15.94
C GLN A 176 40.49 -24.40 16.58
N PRO A 177 41.34 -24.15 17.59
CA PRO A 177 41.97 -25.23 18.35
C PRO A 177 40.90 -26.00 19.14
N ARG A 178 40.83 -27.32 18.96
CA ARG A 178 40.05 -28.20 19.85
C ARG A 178 40.70 -28.21 21.25
N PRO A 179 39.93 -28.17 22.36
CA PRO A 179 40.52 -28.07 23.70
C PRO A 179 41.30 -29.30 24.17
N ASP A 180 41.20 -30.43 23.48
CA ASP A 180 41.69 -31.71 24.01
C ASP A 180 42.63 -32.43 23.05
N THR A 181 43.84 -31.91 22.81
CA THR A 181 45.00 -32.78 22.51
C THR A 181 46.32 -32.05 22.70
N HIS A 182 47.04 -32.39 23.77
CA HIS A 182 48.46 -32.09 23.89
C HIS A 182 49.24 -33.07 23.02
N GLY A 183 50.01 -32.54 22.06
CA GLY A 183 51.12 -33.24 21.40
C GLY A 183 50.76 -34.17 20.25
N ALA A 184 50.67 -33.64 19.03
CA ALA A 184 50.96 -34.41 17.82
C ALA A 184 51.32 -33.49 16.65
N THR A 185 52.37 -33.87 15.93
CA THR A 185 52.90 -33.27 14.71
C THR A 185 51.85 -33.15 13.60
N ARG A 186 51.73 -31.94 13.03
CA ARG A 186 50.83 -31.63 11.89
C ARG A 186 51.18 -32.51 10.68
N SER A 187 50.32 -33.48 10.42
CA SER A 187 50.42 -34.40 9.28
C SER A 187 49.57 -33.88 8.12
N THR A 188 50.05 -34.09 6.89
CA THR A 188 49.46 -33.66 5.61
C THR A 188 48.10 -34.29 5.25
N SER A 189 47.43 -34.98 6.20
CA SER A 189 46.09 -35.56 5.98
C SER A 189 44.96 -34.52 5.98
N ASP A 190 45.24 -33.32 6.49
CA ASP A 190 44.23 -32.29 6.77
C ASP A 190 43.60 -31.69 5.49
N LEU A 191 44.36 -31.67 4.38
CA LEU A 191 43.87 -31.09 3.11
C LEU A 191 42.93 -32.05 2.35
N ALA A 192 43.19 -33.36 2.42
CA ALA A 192 42.38 -34.37 1.76
C ALA A 192 41.00 -34.51 2.41
N GLU A 193 40.95 -34.42 3.73
CA GLU A 193 39.72 -34.43 4.53
C GLU A 193 38.90 -33.15 4.32
N LEU A 194 39.57 -32.00 4.17
CA LEU A 194 38.95 -30.72 3.83
C LEU A 194 38.31 -30.73 2.42
N LEU A 195 38.94 -31.34 1.42
CA LEU A 195 38.40 -31.45 0.06
C LEU A 195 37.19 -32.39 -0.03
N GLN A 196 37.14 -33.45 0.78
CA GLN A 196 35.97 -34.34 0.87
C GLN A 196 34.75 -33.64 1.50
N SER A 197 34.96 -32.68 2.40
CA SER A 197 33.85 -31.94 3.03
C SER A 197 33.08 -31.00 2.08
N PHE A 198 33.67 -30.64 0.93
CA PHE A 198 33.03 -29.83 -0.12
C PHE A 198 32.25 -30.66 -1.16
N GLY A 199 32.44 -31.99 -1.19
CA GLY A 199 31.81 -32.88 -2.16
C GLY A 199 30.51 -33.50 -1.65
N GLY A 200 29.36 -32.97 -2.05
CA GLY A 200 28.06 -33.62 -1.85
C GLY A 200 27.92 -34.89 -2.71
N ALA A 201 27.36 -35.96 -2.14
CA ALA A 201 27.21 -37.27 -2.76
C ALA A 201 26.28 -37.27 -4.01
N SER A 202 26.79 -37.63 -5.20
CA SER A 202 26.54 -38.94 -5.83
C SER A 202 27.21 -39.11 -7.21
N THR A 203 27.53 -40.37 -7.52
CA THR A 203 27.69 -41.04 -8.84
C THR A 203 28.89 -40.70 -9.74
N GLY A 204 29.92 -41.54 -9.62
CA GLY A 204 30.44 -42.42 -10.69
C GLY A 204 30.96 -41.78 -12.00
N GLY A 205 32.27 -41.87 -12.20
CA GLY A 205 32.90 -41.63 -13.51
C GLY A 205 34.41 -41.48 -13.39
N ASP A 206 35.12 -42.51 -13.89
CA ASP A 206 36.56 -42.71 -14.00
C ASP A 206 37.37 -41.50 -14.53
N VAL A 207 38.68 -41.44 -14.22
CA VAL A 207 39.78 -40.99 -15.10
C VAL A 207 41.08 -40.66 -14.30
N LEU A 208 42.03 -41.60 -14.48
CA LEU A 208 43.48 -41.46 -14.66
C LEU A 208 44.41 -41.19 -13.46
N THR A 209 45.00 -42.32 -13.06
CA THR A 209 46.38 -42.50 -12.63
C THR A 209 47.40 -41.86 -13.59
N LYS A 210 48.32 -41.04 -13.07
CA LYS A 210 49.76 -41.02 -13.39
C LYS A 210 50.50 -40.01 -12.51
N GLY A 211 51.62 -40.44 -11.95
CA GLY A 211 52.36 -39.72 -10.91
C GLY A 211 53.48 -38.80 -11.39
N THR A 212 54.09 -38.16 -10.40
CA THR A 212 55.32 -37.37 -10.46
C THR A 212 55.96 -37.52 -9.08
N ARG A 213 56.84 -38.51 -8.86
CA ARG A 213 58.31 -38.44 -9.01
C ARG A 213 58.88 -37.09 -8.58
N PHE A 214 59.21 -36.95 -7.30
CA PHE A 214 60.51 -36.46 -6.81
C PHE A 214 60.61 -36.68 -5.29
N THR A 215 61.25 -37.78 -4.91
CA THR A 215 61.82 -37.99 -3.59
C THR A 215 63.27 -37.52 -3.64
N HIS A 216 63.62 -36.48 -2.90
CA HIS A 216 65.00 -36.30 -2.45
C HIS A 216 65.02 -35.69 -1.05
N THR A 217 65.30 -36.55 -0.08
CA THR A 217 65.54 -36.24 1.32
C THR A 217 67.03 -35.97 1.46
N GLU A 218 67.44 -34.71 1.65
CA GLU A 218 68.82 -34.38 2.02
C GLU A 218 69.00 -34.39 3.54
N LYS A 219 70.08 -35.04 3.96
CA LYS A 219 70.46 -35.38 5.32
C LYS A 219 71.23 -34.21 5.93
N PHE A 220 70.84 -33.78 7.13
CA PHE A 220 71.68 -32.91 7.96
C PHE A 220 72.76 -33.73 8.67
N THR A 221 74.01 -33.40 8.41
CA THR A 221 75.20 -33.89 9.12
C THR A 221 75.32 -33.18 10.45
N PHE A 222 75.17 -33.92 11.55
CA PHE A 222 75.45 -33.46 12.91
C PHE A 222 76.95 -33.60 13.18
N THR A 223 77.66 -32.47 13.25
CA THR A 223 79.08 -32.43 13.64
C THR A 223 79.18 -32.62 15.16
N GLN A 224 79.80 -33.72 15.58
CA GLN A 224 80.15 -33.99 16.97
C GLN A 224 81.17 -32.98 17.49
N VAL A 225 80.88 -32.37 18.64
CA VAL A 225 81.84 -31.62 19.46
C VAL A 225 82.56 -32.60 20.39
N PRO A 226 83.91 -32.63 20.44
CA PRO A 226 84.64 -33.44 21.41
C PRO A 226 84.65 -32.79 22.80
N GLN A 227 84.50 -33.63 23.81
CA GLN A 227 84.60 -33.31 25.23
C GLN A 227 86.08 -33.30 25.65
N MET A 228 86.57 -32.19 26.22
CA MET A 228 87.76 -32.20 27.07
C MET A 228 87.58 -31.22 28.24
N ALA A 229 88.05 -31.67 29.41
CA ALA A 229 87.93 -31.02 30.70
C ALA A 229 89.12 -30.12 31.04
N ALA A 230 88.88 -29.26 32.04
CA ALA A 230 89.79 -28.77 33.08
C ALA A 230 90.40 -27.36 32.94
N ALA A 231 90.32 -26.68 34.11
CA ALA A 231 91.29 -25.78 34.73
C ALA A 231 90.85 -24.32 34.95
N ALA A 232 91.07 -23.89 36.20
CA ALA A 232 90.64 -22.67 36.86
C ALA A 232 91.62 -21.49 36.69
N SER A 233 91.25 -20.36 37.32
CA SER A 233 91.98 -19.10 37.59
C SER A 233 91.65 -17.95 36.62
N ALA A 234 91.60 -16.66 36.98
CA ALA A 234 91.63 -15.91 38.23
C ALA A 234 91.13 -14.47 37.91
N LEU A 235 90.45 -13.78 38.84
CA LEU A 235 90.24 -12.33 38.75
C LEU A 235 91.57 -11.58 38.92
N PRO A 236 91.68 -10.36 38.36
CA PRO A 236 92.38 -9.27 39.05
C PRO A 236 91.40 -8.15 39.40
N SER A 237 91.30 -7.85 40.69
CA SER A 237 90.76 -6.59 41.19
C SER A 237 91.80 -5.49 40.94
N SER A 238 91.41 -4.43 40.23
CA SER A 238 92.17 -3.17 40.20
C SER A 238 91.24 -2.06 40.70
N HIS A 239 91.66 -1.42 41.79
CA HIS A 239 91.01 -0.25 42.36
C HIS A 239 91.01 0.89 41.34
N GLN A 240 89.87 1.14 40.70
CA GLN A 240 89.58 2.40 40.03
C GLN A 240 88.62 3.20 40.92
N SER A 241 88.83 4.52 40.98
CA SER A 241 87.94 5.43 41.70
C SER A 241 86.53 5.37 41.07
N GLU A 242 85.46 5.48 41.86
CA GLU A 242 84.08 5.42 41.34
C GLU A 242 83.77 6.50 40.29
N GLU A 243 84.55 7.59 40.24
CA GLU A 243 84.42 8.66 39.24
C GLU A 243 85.01 8.28 37.87
N ASP A 244 86.18 7.65 37.83
CA ASP A 244 86.81 7.21 36.57
C ASP A 244 86.02 6.06 35.93
N LEU A 245 85.48 5.15 36.74
CA LEU A 245 84.59 4.07 36.29
C LEU A 245 83.30 4.62 35.66
N LYS A 246 82.72 5.69 36.24
CA LYS A 246 81.52 6.35 35.70
C LYS A 246 81.82 7.04 34.37
N ALA A 247 82.93 7.76 34.26
CA ALA A 247 83.32 8.43 33.02
C ALA A 247 83.61 7.43 31.88
N GLN A 248 84.24 6.29 32.19
CA GLN A 248 84.47 5.21 31.23
C GLN A 248 83.16 4.54 30.80
N GLN A 249 82.25 4.29 31.74
CA GLN A 249 80.91 3.77 31.44
C GLN A 249 80.09 4.73 30.57
N GLU A 250 80.18 6.04 30.82
CA GLU A 250 79.44 7.07 30.06
C GLU A 250 79.99 7.23 28.63
N ALA A 251 81.31 7.14 28.45
CA ALA A 251 81.95 7.12 27.13
C ALA A 251 81.62 5.85 26.33
N GLU A 252 81.59 4.69 26.99
CA GLU A 252 81.21 3.41 26.38
C GLU A 252 79.71 3.39 25.98
N LEU A 253 78.84 3.93 26.84
CA LEU A 253 77.42 4.14 26.52
C LEU A 253 77.23 5.09 25.33
N SER A 254 78.02 6.16 25.22
CA SER A 254 77.97 7.09 24.09
C SER A 254 78.43 6.43 22.79
N ALA A 255 79.49 5.62 22.82
CA ALA A 255 79.97 4.86 21.66
C ALA A 255 78.96 3.81 21.20
N LEU A 256 78.34 3.08 22.14
CA LEU A 256 77.25 2.14 21.85
C LEU A 256 76.02 2.85 21.29
N GLN A 257 75.67 4.03 21.80
CA GLN A 257 74.60 4.86 21.24
C GLN A 257 74.89 5.28 19.81
N GLN A 258 76.12 5.70 19.49
CA GLN A 258 76.52 6.03 18.12
C GLN A 258 76.45 4.82 17.18
N GLN A 259 76.91 3.65 17.63
CA GLN A 259 76.80 2.40 16.86
C GLN A 259 75.34 2.01 16.61
N LEU A 260 74.48 2.11 17.63
CA LEU A 260 73.04 1.86 17.49
C LEU A 260 72.39 2.84 16.52
N GLN A 261 72.79 4.12 16.54
CA GLN A 261 72.27 5.14 15.64
C GLN A 261 72.73 4.89 14.19
N GLN A 262 73.99 4.48 14.00
CA GLN A 262 74.50 4.07 12.68
C GLN A 262 73.77 2.83 12.15
N LEU A 263 73.55 1.82 12.99
CA LEU A 263 72.79 0.62 12.62
C LEU A 263 71.34 0.97 12.27
N SER A 264 70.73 1.92 12.99
CA SER A 264 69.38 2.41 12.73
C SER A 264 69.27 3.06 11.35
N VAL A 265 70.25 3.89 10.96
CA VAL A 265 70.28 4.53 9.63
C VAL A 265 70.44 3.46 8.53
N GLN A 266 71.33 2.49 8.71
CA GLN A 266 71.51 1.40 7.74
C GLN A 266 70.26 0.51 7.61
N MET A 267 69.57 0.23 8.73
CA MET A 267 68.28 -0.47 8.69
C MET A 267 67.20 0.35 7.96
N GLU A 268 67.22 1.67 8.08
CA GLU A 268 66.28 2.55 7.39
C GLU A 268 66.56 2.62 5.87
N GLU A 269 67.83 2.67 5.46
CA GLU A 269 68.26 2.60 4.05
C GLU A 269 67.86 1.26 3.41
N VAL A 270 68.22 0.13 4.04
CA VAL A 270 67.83 -1.20 3.56
C VAL A 270 66.30 -1.35 3.57
N GLY A 271 65.62 -0.76 4.57
CA GLY A 271 64.16 -0.69 4.61
C GLY A 271 63.56 0.10 3.44
N GLY A 272 64.25 1.16 2.98
CA GLY A 272 63.92 1.93 1.78
C GLY A 272 64.08 1.10 0.50
N ASP A 273 65.22 0.43 0.34
CA ASP A 273 65.50 -0.42 -0.82
C ASP A 273 64.53 -1.60 -0.93
N ILE A 274 64.19 -2.24 0.20
CA ILE A 274 63.18 -3.30 0.25
C ILE A 274 61.83 -2.78 -0.24
N LYS A 275 61.42 -1.57 0.17
CA LYS A 275 60.16 -0.96 -0.30
C LYS A 275 60.21 -0.70 -1.81
N GLN A 276 61.32 -0.15 -2.31
CA GLN A 276 61.48 0.14 -3.74
C GLN A 276 61.47 -1.13 -4.60
N LEU A 277 62.17 -2.17 -4.16
CA LEU A 277 62.17 -3.48 -4.83
C LEU A 277 60.80 -4.14 -4.76
N THR A 278 60.09 -4.03 -3.63
CA THR A 278 58.72 -4.56 -3.49
C THR A 278 57.77 -3.90 -4.49
N VAL A 279 57.84 -2.57 -4.66
CA VAL A 279 57.02 -1.86 -5.66
C VAL A 279 57.39 -2.28 -7.07
N SER A 280 58.69 -2.43 -7.37
CA SER A 280 59.16 -2.84 -8.70
C SER A 280 58.72 -4.27 -9.05
N ILE A 281 58.79 -5.20 -8.09
CA ILE A 281 58.28 -6.57 -8.24
C ILE A 281 56.78 -6.55 -8.50
N GLN A 282 56.02 -5.73 -7.77
CA GLN A 282 54.58 -5.61 -7.97
C GLN A 282 54.24 -5.09 -9.38
N GLN A 283 54.94 -4.05 -9.84
CA GLN A 283 54.74 -3.50 -11.19
C GLN A 283 55.01 -4.53 -12.28
N VAL A 284 56.13 -5.26 -12.20
CA VAL A 284 56.46 -6.30 -13.18
C VAL A 284 55.46 -7.46 -13.11
N SER A 285 54.99 -7.81 -11.91
CA SER A 285 53.95 -8.84 -11.74
C SER A 285 52.63 -8.43 -12.39
N ASP A 286 52.21 -7.17 -12.24
CA ASP A 286 50.98 -6.65 -12.83
C ASP A 286 51.09 -6.59 -14.37
N GLU A 287 52.24 -6.17 -14.90
CA GLU A 287 52.52 -6.19 -16.35
C GLU A 287 52.48 -7.61 -16.92
N LEU A 288 53.08 -8.58 -16.22
CA LEU A 288 53.06 -9.99 -16.62
C LEU A 288 51.62 -10.51 -16.67
N GLN A 289 50.83 -10.27 -15.62
CA GLN A 289 49.43 -10.68 -15.56
C GLN A 289 48.60 -10.05 -16.70
N GLN A 290 48.83 -8.79 -17.02
CA GLN A 290 48.16 -8.13 -18.14
C GLN A 290 48.53 -8.77 -19.49
N LYS A 291 49.81 -9.11 -19.69
CA LYS A 291 50.27 -9.79 -20.91
C LYS A 291 49.70 -11.20 -21.03
N GLU A 292 49.58 -11.94 -19.94
CA GLU A 292 48.97 -13.27 -19.92
C GLU A 292 47.50 -13.23 -20.35
N VAL A 293 46.71 -12.29 -19.82
CA VAL A 293 45.30 -12.11 -20.21
C VAL A 293 45.19 -11.77 -21.70
N SER A 294 45.99 -10.81 -22.18
CA SER A 294 45.99 -10.42 -23.60
C SER A 294 46.41 -11.58 -24.51
N ASN A 295 47.37 -12.40 -24.08
CA ASN A 295 47.80 -13.56 -24.85
C ASN A 295 46.69 -14.63 -24.91
N GLY A 296 45.98 -14.87 -23.81
CA GLY A 296 44.83 -15.76 -23.77
C GLY A 296 43.69 -15.31 -24.69
N GLU A 297 43.39 -14.00 -24.75
CA GLU A 297 42.42 -13.45 -25.70
C GLU A 297 42.84 -13.68 -27.16
N LYS A 298 44.11 -13.45 -27.48
CA LYS A 298 44.67 -13.69 -28.82
C LYS A 298 44.63 -15.17 -29.19
N GLU A 299 44.98 -16.06 -28.29
CA GLU A 299 44.87 -17.50 -28.49
C GLU A 299 43.42 -17.93 -28.77
N ASN A 300 42.45 -17.40 -28.03
CA ASN A 300 41.02 -17.66 -28.27
C ASN A 300 40.59 -17.13 -29.64
N SER A 301 41.03 -15.92 -30.02
CA SER A 301 40.76 -15.37 -31.34
C SER A 301 41.37 -16.23 -32.46
N ILE A 302 42.59 -16.72 -32.28
CA ILE A 302 43.26 -17.62 -33.23
C ILE A 302 42.51 -18.95 -33.32
N LYS A 303 42.07 -19.53 -32.19
CA LYS A 303 41.26 -20.77 -32.18
C LYS A 303 39.98 -20.60 -32.99
N VAL A 304 39.22 -19.52 -32.76
CA VAL A 304 37.99 -19.23 -33.52
C VAL A 304 38.28 -19.03 -34.99
N LYS A 305 39.31 -18.24 -35.36
CA LYS A 305 39.70 -18.03 -36.75
C LYS A 305 40.12 -19.32 -37.44
N ARG A 306 40.87 -20.18 -36.76
CA ARG A 306 41.28 -21.50 -37.28
C ARG A 306 40.07 -22.39 -37.55
N GLN A 307 39.17 -22.51 -36.58
CA GLN A 307 37.92 -23.25 -36.74
C GLN A 307 37.05 -22.69 -37.87
N THR A 308 37.04 -21.37 -38.04
CA THR A 308 36.32 -20.71 -39.15
C THR A 308 36.94 -21.08 -40.50
N ILE A 309 38.27 -21.07 -40.61
CA ILE A 309 38.99 -21.48 -41.82
C ILE A 309 38.71 -22.95 -42.15
N ASP A 310 38.71 -23.83 -41.15
CA ASP A 310 38.44 -25.27 -41.33
C ASP A 310 37.01 -25.54 -41.86
N LEU A 311 36.07 -24.61 -41.61
CA LEU A 311 34.67 -24.72 -42.05
C LEU A 311 34.40 -24.11 -43.44
N LEU A 312 35.34 -23.33 -44.01
CA LEU A 312 35.19 -22.68 -45.33
C LEU A 312 35.12 -23.65 -46.53
N PRO A 313 35.86 -24.78 -46.57
CA PRO A 313 35.82 -25.70 -47.70
C PRO A 313 34.44 -26.30 -47.99
N ASP A 314 33.56 -26.36 -46.97
CA ASP A 314 32.19 -26.86 -47.07
C ASP A 314 31.16 -25.77 -46.67
N ALA A 315 31.43 -24.51 -47.06
CA ALA A 315 30.65 -23.36 -46.63
C ALA A 315 29.16 -23.44 -46.99
N GLU A 316 28.82 -23.92 -48.20
CA GLU A 316 27.42 -24.00 -48.64
C GLU A 316 26.61 -25.02 -47.84
N ASN A 317 27.13 -26.23 -47.60
CA ASN A 317 26.43 -27.23 -46.80
C ASN A 317 26.36 -26.83 -45.31
N ASN A 318 27.41 -26.20 -44.78
CA ASN A 318 27.41 -25.68 -43.41
C ASN A 318 26.38 -24.56 -43.23
N LEU A 319 26.25 -23.66 -44.22
CA LEU A 319 25.23 -22.60 -44.23
C LEU A 319 23.82 -23.21 -44.25
N LEU A 320 23.57 -24.21 -45.09
CA LEU A 320 22.28 -24.90 -45.15
C LEU A 320 21.92 -25.58 -43.82
N LYS A 321 22.89 -26.26 -43.18
CA LYS A 321 22.70 -26.86 -41.85
C LYS A 321 22.36 -25.80 -40.80
N LEU A 322 23.08 -24.69 -40.78
CA LEU A 322 22.80 -23.58 -39.85
C LEU A 322 21.43 -22.93 -40.12
N GLN A 323 21.06 -22.72 -41.38
CA GLN A 323 19.73 -22.24 -41.75
C GLN A 323 18.64 -23.19 -41.26
N SER A 324 18.82 -24.50 -41.45
CA SER A 324 17.86 -25.51 -40.97
C SER A 324 17.74 -25.53 -39.44
N LEU A 325 18.85 -25.35 -38.71
CA LEU A 325 18.87 -25.25 -37.25
C LEU A 325 18.18 -23.98 -36.76
N ILE A 326 18.43 -22.85 -37.42
CA ILE A 326 17.78 -21.57 -37.13
C ILE A 326 16.28 -21.70 -37.40
N GLU A 327 15.88 -22.24 -38.53
CA GLU A 327 14.47 -22.41 -38.88
C GLU A 327 13.75 -23.37 -37.92
N ALA A 328 14.39 -24.49 -37.56
CA ALA A 328 13.87 -25.41 -36.54
C ALA A 328 13.76 -24.74 -35.17
N SER A 329 14.74 -23.91 -34.78
CA SER A 329 14.69 -23.14 -33.53
C SER A 329 13.59 -22.09 -33.52
N SER A 330 13.40 -21.37 -34.63
CA SER A 330 12.34 -20.38 -34.82
C SER A 330 10.96 -21.04 -34.73
N LYS A 331 10.76 -22.16 -35.42
CA LYS A 331 9.54 -22.97 -35.33
C LYS A 331 9.26 -23.43 -33.88
N ARG A 332 10.28 -23.86 -33.14
CA ARG A 332 10.14 -24.23 -31.72
C ARG A 332 9.70 -23.04 -30.86
N VAL A 333 10.29 -21.86 -31.07
CA VAL A 333 9.92 -20.64 -30.32
C VAL A 333 8.47 -20.24 -30.59
N VAL A 334 8.04 -20.24 -31.86
CA VAL A 334 6.65 -19.94 -32.23
C VAL A 334 5.68 -20.96 -31.63
N HIS A 335 6.04 -22.25 -31.66
CA HIS A 335 5.22 -23.31 -31.08
C HIS A 335 5.06 -23.14 -29.56
N LEU A 336 6.17 -22.85 -28.85
CA LEU A 336 6.14 -22.58 -27.40
C LEU A 336 5.33 -21.32 -27.08
N ALA A 337 5.44 -20.26 -27.89
CA ALA A 337 4.64 -19.05 -27.72
C ALA A 337 3.13 -19.33 -27.89
N SER A 338 2.76 -20.16 -28.87
CA SER A 338 1.36 -20.59 -29.06
C SER A 338 0.85 -21.42 -27.89
N GLN A 339 1.65 -22.36 -27.37
CA GLN A 339 1.29 -23.12 -26.18
C GLN A 339 1.15 -22.22 -24.94
N TRP A 340 2.07 -21.28 -24.76
CA TRP A 340 2.01 -20.30 -23.68
C TRP A 340 0.74 -19.47 -23.75
N GLU A 341 0.38 -18.95 -24.93
CA GLU A 341 -0.80 -18.09 -25.06
C GLU A 341 -2.11 -18.85 -24.81
N LYS A 342 -2.19 -20.12 -25.21
CA LYS A 342 -3.33 -21.01 -24.90
C LYS A 342 -3.59 -21.15 -23.40
N HIS A 343 -2.55 -21.10 -22.56
CA HIS A 343 -2.69 -21.15 -21.11
C HIS A 343 -2.81 -19.76 -20.48
N ARG A 344 -2.09 -18.76 -21.00
CA ARG A 344 -2.06 -17.41 -20.45
C ARG A 344 -3.41 -16.70 -20.57
N VAL A 345 -4.07 -16.79 -21.74
CA VAL A 345 -5.36 -16.13 -21.98
C VAL A 345 -6.43 -16.56 -20.97
N PRO A 346 -6.75 -17.86 -20.78
CA PRO A 346 -7.78 -18.26 -19.84
C PRO A 346 -7.42 -17.94 -18.38
N LEU A 347 -6.13 -17.95 -18.01
CA LEU A 347 -5.71 -17.51 -16.67
C LEU A 347 -5.96 -16.01 -16.44
N ILE A 348 -5.69 -15.18 -17.46
CA ILE A 348 -5.96 -13.74 -17.39
C ILE A 348 -7.47 -13.47 -17.32
N ASP A 349 -8.26 -14.19 -18.10
CA ASP A 349 -9.71 -14.04 -18.10
C ASP A 349 -10.33 -14.50 -16.77
N GLU A 350 -9.88 -15.62 -16.20
CA GLU A 350 -10.34 -16.05 -14.88
C GLU A 350 -9.88 -15.08 -13.78
N HIS A 351 -8.66 -14.55 -13.87
CA HIS A 351 -8.20 -13.52 -12.94
C HIS A 351 -9.07 -12.25 -13.02
N ARG A 352 -9.45 -11.82 -14.24
CA ARG A 352 -10.36 -10.68 -14.43
C ARG A 352 -11.74 -10.99 -13.84
N ARG A 353 -12.29 -12.17 -14.11
CA ARG A 353 -13.59 -12.63 -13.59
C ARG A 353 -13.61 -12.66 -12.06
N LEU A 354 -12.57 -13.22 -11.44
CA LEU A 354 -12.44 -13.28 -9.99
C LEU A 354 -12.30 -11.88 -9.38
N LYS A 355 -11.55 -10.98 -10.02
CA LYS A 355 -11.41 -9.59 -9.56
C LYS A 355 -12.75 -8.85 -9.58
N GLU A 356 -13.52 -9.02 -10.65
CA GLU A 356 -14.87 -8.45 -10.78
C GLU A 356 -15.81 -9.02 -9.71
N LEU A 357 -15.79 -10.34 -9.49
CA LEU A 357 -16.62 -10.99 -8.48
C LEU A 357 -16.27 -10.53 -7.04
N CYS A 358 -14.99 -10.34 -6.73
CA CYS A 358 -14.56 -9.76 -5.47
C CYS A 358 -15.06 -8.33 -5.29
N SER A 359 -14.92 -7.48 -6.33
CA SER A 359 -15.39 -6.09 -6.29
C SER A 359 -16.91 -6.00 -6.12
N ASN A 360 -17.66 -6.85 -6.81
CA ASN A 360 -19.12 -6.91 -6.67
C ASN A 360 -19.52 -7.35 -5.26
N ARG A 361 -18.86 -8.38 -4.70
CA ARG A 361 -19.11 -8.85 -3.33
C ARG A 361 -18.81 -7.77 -2.29
N GLU A 362 -17.74 -7.01 -2.48
CA GLU A 362 -17.39 -5.88 -1.62
C GLU A 362 -18.44 -4.78 -1.68
N SER A 363 -18.86 -4.38 -2.89
CA SER A 363 -19.94 -3.41 -3.08
C SER A 363 -21.27 -3.85 -2.44
N GLU A 364 -21.65 -5.12 -2.60
CA GLU A 364 -22.84 -5.67 -1.94
C GLU A 364 -22.72 -5.69 -0.41
N SER A 365 -21.54 -6.03 0.12
CA SER A 365 -21.28 -5.99 1.56
C SER A 365 -21.40 -4.57 2.11
N SER A 366 -20.78 -3.58 1.45
CA SER A 366 -20.90 -2.17 1.81
C SER A 366 -22.34 -1.67 1.76
N ARG A 367 -23.12 -2.09 0.76
CA ARG A 367 -24.56 -1.77 0.67
C ARG A 367 -25.33 -2.33 1.87
N LYS A 368 -25.13 -3.62 2.19
CA LYS A 368 -25.77 -4.26 3.36
C LYS A 368 -25.37 -3.59 4.68
N LEU A 369 -24.11 -3.20 4.84
CA LEU A 369 -23.65 -2.46 6.01
C LEU A 369 -24.31 -1.09 6.13
N SER A 370 -24.49 -0.37 5.03
CA SER A 370 -25.25 0.89 5.01
C SER A 370 -26.70 0.68 5.42
N GLU A 371 -27.36 -0.35 4.88
CA GLU A 371 -28.75 -0.70 5.24
C GLU A 371 -28.88 -1.05 6.73
N ILE A 372 -27.94 -1.81 7.30
CA ILE A 372 -27.90 -2.12 8.73
C ILE A 372 -27.75 -0.85 9.56
N LYS A 373 -26.86 0.06 9.15
CA LYS A 373 -26.66 1.35 9.83
C LYS A 373 -27.93 2.18 9.84
N ASP A 374 -28.61 2.29 8.69
CA ASP A 374 -29.87 3.01 8.58
C ASP A 374 -30.97 2.39 9.45
N LEU A 375 -31.03 1.06 9.54
CA LEU A 375 -31.96 0.37 10.42
C LEU A 375 -31.65 0.63 11.90
N HIS A 376 -30.37 0.61 12.29
CA HIS A 376 -29.97 0.96 13.66
C HIS A 376 -30.33 2.40 14.03
N ASP A 377 -30.13 3.35 13.12
CA ASP A 377 -30.50 4.75 13.33
C ASP A 377 -32.02 4.90 13.47
N LYS A 378 -32.82 4.20 12.65
CA LYS A 378 -34.29 4.16 12.78
C LYS A 378 -34.74 3.54 14.11
N ILE A 379 -34.12 2.44 14.54
CA ILE A 379 -34.42 1.81 15.83
C ILE A 379 -34.12 2.79 16.97
N ARG A 380 -32.99 3.49 16.91
CA ARG A 380 -32.60 4.49 17.90
C ARG A 380 -33.60 5.64 17.97
N GLN A 381 -33.96 6.21 16.82
CA GLN A 381 -34.96 7.28 16.73
C GLN A 381 -36.30 6.82 17.29
N SER A 382 -36.78 5.64 16.90
CA SER A 382 -38.04 5.08 17.40
C SER A 382 -38.01 4.85 18.92
N ALA A 383 -36.88 4.38 19.47
CA ALA A 383 -36.73 4.17 20.91
C ALA A 383 -36.73 5.51 21.68
N GLU A 384 -36.09 6.52 21.13
CA GLU A 384 -36.01 7.86 21.73
C GLU A 384 -37.36 8.59 21.66
N GLU A 385 -38.10 8.44 20.55
CA GLU A 385 -39.49 8.87 20.44
C GLU A 385 -40.40 8.16 21.43
N ALA A 386 -40.25 6.84 21.60
CA ALA A 386 -41.02 6.08 22.58
C ALA A 386 -40.78 6.59 24.00
N LYS A 387 -39.51 6.82 24.38
CA LYS A 387 -39.15 7.42 25.68
C LYS A 387 -39.73 8.82 25.86
N LYS A 388 -39.66 9.67 24.83
CA LYS A 388 -40.27 11.01 24.86
C LYS A 388 -41.78 10.92 25.08
N LYS A 389 -42.48 10.07 24.33
CA LYS A 389 -43.92 9.84 24.48
C LYS A 389 -44.28 9.29 25.85
N GLU A 390 -43.49 8.37 26.41
CA GLU A 390 -43.70 7.83 27.76
C GLU A 390 -43.53 8.91 28.83
N SER A 391 -42.48 9.74 28.72
CA SER A 391 -42.27 10.87 29.64
C SER A 391 -43.40 11.89 29.58
N LEU A 392 -43.89 12.20 28.37
CA LEU A 392 -44.99 13.11 28.16
C LEU A 392 -46.31 12.53 28.66
N TYR A 393 -46.55 11.22 28.46
CA TYR A 393 -47.70 10.53 29.02
C TYR A 393 -47.70 10.59 30.55
N LYS A 394 -46.55 10.35 31.19
CA LYS A 394 -46.41 10.43 32.64
C LYS A 394 -46.68 11.85 33.15
N GLN A 395 -46.09 12.86 32.50
CA GLN A 395 -46.32 14.26 32.84
C GLN A 395 -47.79 14.66 32.66
N LEU A 396 -48.43 14.22 31.57
CA LEU A 396 -49.85 14.49 31.32
C LEU A 396 -50.73 13.78 32.34
N TYR A 397 -50.42 12.55 32.71
CA TYR A 397 -51.13 11.81 33.76
C TYR A 397 -51.02 12.47 35.13
N GLU A 398 -49.85 13.04 35.46
CA GLU A 398 -49.62 13.80 36.70
C GLU A 398 -50.30 15.19 36.67
N THR A 399 -50.41 15.82 35.49
CA THR A 399 -51.01 17.16 35.32
C THR A 399 -52.53 17.10 35.11
N LEU A 400 -53.07 15.95 34.71
CA LEU A 400 -54.49 15.78 34.45
C LEU A 400 -55.27 15.88 35.76
N SER A 401 -55.99 16.99 35.94
CA SER A 401 -56.97 17.09 37.02
C SER A 401 -58.00 15.96 36.86
N LYS A 402 -58.22 15.21 37.93
CA LYS A 402 -59.13 14.05 37.94
C LYS A 402 -60.62 14.43 37.81
N ASP A 403 -60.92 15.71 37.57
CA ASP A 403 -62.27 16.27 37.62
C ASP A 403 -62.94 16.45 36.25
N VAL A 404 -62.24 16.20 35.13
CA VAL A 404 -62.90 16.24 33.82
C VAL A 404 -63.51 14.87 33.49
N SER A 405 -64.82 14.78 33.65
CA SER A 405 -65.57 13.55 33.38
C SER A 405 -65.37 13.06 31.94
N ARG A 406 -65.26 11.74 31.76
CA ARG A 406 -65.21 11.06 30.44
C ARG A 406 -66.34 11.51 29.50
N SER A 407 -67.49 11.88 30.07
CA SER A 407 -68.63 12.44 29.35
C SER A 407 -68.27 13.70 28.56
N THR A 408 -67.47 14.61 29.15
CA THR A 408 -67.05 15.87 28.51
C THR A 408 -66.20 15.62 27.27
N TYR A 409 -65.24 14.69 27.35
CA TYR A 409 -64.43 14.29 26.21
C TYR A 409 -65.28 13.61 25.12
N THR A 410 -66.22 12.77 25.54
CA THR A 410 -67.13 12.06 24.62
C THR A 410 -68.05 13.05 23.90
N MET A 411 -68.59 14.04 24.61
CA MET A 411 -69.44 15.09 24.05
C MET A 411 -68.65 15.97 23.06
N ARG A 412 -67.42 16.37 23.42
CA ARG A 412 -66.55 17.14 22.53
C ARG A 412 -66.17 16.36 21.27
N ILE A 413 -65.90 15.06 21.38
CA ILE A 413 -65.64 14.20 20.21
C ILE A 413 -66.89 14.12 19.32
N LEU A 414 -68.08 13.95 19.90
CA LEU A 414 -69.33 13.91 19.14
C LEU A 414 -69.64 15.25 18.45
N GLU A 415 -69.34 16.38 19.09
CA GLU A 415 -69.44 17.71 18.47
C GLU A 415 -68.47 17.86 17.31
N ILE A 416 -67.21 17.46 17.47
CA ILE A 416 -66.21 17.45 16.38
C ILE A 416 -66.69 16.58 15.23
N VAL A 417 -67.20 15.37 15.51
CA VAL A 417 -67.75 14.47 14.49
C VAL A 417 -68.96 15.10 13.78
N GLY A 418 -69.83 15.79 14.53
CA GLY A 418 -70.96 16.55 13.97
C GLY A 418 -70.49 17.67 13.04
N ASN A 419 -69.46 18.42 13.45
CA ASN A 419 -68.87 19.49 12.64
C ASN A 419 -68.21 18.94 11.37
N ILE A 420 -67.50 17.80 11.46
CA ILE A 420 -66.91 17.13 10.29
C ILE A 420 -68.01 16.69 9.31
N LYS A 421 -69.16 16.20 9.80
CA LYS A 421 -70.30 15.85 8.94
C LYS A 421 -70.86 17.08 8.23
N LYS A 422 -71.10 18.18 8.95
CA LYS A 422 -71.56 19.45 8.36
C LYS A 422 -70.57 19.98 7.31
N GLN A 423 -69.28 19.96 7.62
CA GLN A 423 -68.24 20.34 6.66
C GLN A 423 -68.27 19.47 5.39
N LYS A 424 -68.48 18.15 5.52
CA LYS A 424 -68.60 17.27 4.35
C LYS A 424 -69.82 17.59 3.49
N GLU A 425 -70.95 17.92 4.11
CA GLU A 425 -72.16 18.34 3.41
C GLU A 425 -71.94 19.67 2.67
N GLU A 426 -71.32 20.66 3.32
CA GLU A 426 -70.96 21.94 2.72
C GLU A 426 -69.95 21.77 1.56
N ILE A 427 -68.92 20.95 1.72
CA ILE A 427 -67.98 20.62 0.64
C ILE A 427 -68.72 19.99 -0.54
N THR A 428 -69.64 19.06 -0.28
CA THR A 428 -70.43 18.42 -1.34
C THR A 428 -71.29 19.45 -2.09
N LYS A 429 -71.88 20.41 -1.36
CA LYS A 429 -72.62 21.52 -1.96
C LYS A 429 -71.72 22.40 -2.83
N ILE A 430 -70.57 22.84 -2.31
CA ILE A 430 -69.58 23.65 -3.06
C ILE A 430 -69.12 22.92 -4.32
N LEU A 431 -68.91 21.60 -4.27
CA LEU A 431 -68.55 20.79 -5.44
C LEU A 431 -69.68 20.73 -6.49
N SER A 432 -70.94 20.69 -6.06
CA SER A 432 -72.08 20.77 -6.98
C SER A 432 -72.14 22.15 -7.65
N ASP A 433 -72.06 23.22 -6.86
CA ASP A 433 -72.11 24.59 -7.36
C ASP A 433 -70.95 24.87 -8.33
N THR A 434 -69.74 24.36 -8.02
CA THR A 434 -68.57 24.46 -8.91
C THR A 434 -68.79 23.74 -10.23
N LYS A 435 -69.42 22.55 -10.22
CA LYS A 435 -69.75 21.81 -11.45
C LYS A 435 -70.78 22.55 -12.29
N ASP A 436 -71.77 23.17 -11.66
CA ASP A 436 -72.80 23.91 -12.38
C ASP A 436 -72.25 25.21 -12.97
N LEU A 437 -71.40 25.93 -12.25
CA LEU A 437 -70.64 27.06 -12.80
C LEU A 437 -69.77 26.64 -13.99
N GLN A 438 -69.09 25.50 -13.92
CA GLN A 438 -68.28 25.02 -15.05
C GLN A 438 -69.14 24.72 -16.29
N LYS A 439 -70.36 24.16 -16.11
CA LYS A 439 -71.30 23.94 -17.22
C LYS A 439 -71.77 25.26 -17.82
N GLU A 440 -72.05 26.26 -16.98
CA GLU A 440 -72.47 27.58 -17.44
C GLU A 440 -71.35 28.28 -18.22
N ILE A 441 -70.11 28.26 -17.73
CA ILE A 441 -68.92 28.76 -18.43
C ILE A 441 -68.81 28.08 -19.80
N ASN A 442 -68.79 26.74 -19.85
CA ASN A 442 -68.67 26.00 -21.11
C ASN A 442 -69.84 26.29 -22.06
N GLY A 443 -71.05 26.46 -21.53
CA GLY A 443 -72.24 26.81 -22.30
C GLY A 443 -72.14 28.20 -22.92
N LEU A 444 -71.68 29.20 -22.16
CA LEU A 444 -71.47 30.57 -22.62
C LEU A 444 -70.32 30.67 -23.62
N THR A 445 -69.18 30.03 -23.35
CA THR A 445 -68.04 29.96 -24.29
C THR A 445 -68.49 29.37 -25.63
N GLY A 446 -69.19 28.22 -25.62
CA GLY A 446 -69.69 27.63 -26.86
C GLY A 446 -70.75 28.50 -27.56
N LYS A 447 -71.55 29.27 -26.82
CA LYS A 447 -72.50 30.23 -27.41
C LYS A 447 -71.78 31.40 -28.07
N LEU A 448 -70.71 31.91 -27.44
CA LEU A 448 -69.85 32.95 -27.99
C LEU A 448 -69.25 32.50 -29.31
N ASP A 449 -68.61 31.32 -29.35
CA ASP A 449 -67.96 30.78 -30.55
C ASP A 449 -68.93 30.61 -31.73
N ARG A 450 -70.10 30.00 -31.47
CA ARG A 450 -71.11 29.82 -32.52
C ARG A 450 -71.68 31.14 -33.03
N THR A 451 -71.91 32.10 -32.13
CA THR A 451 -72.44 33.42 -32.51
C THR A 451 -71.40 34.22 -33.30
N PHE A 452 -70.14 34.15 -32.89
CA PHE A 452 -69.05 34.80 -33.60
C PHE A 452 -68.85 34.20 -34.99
N ALA A 453 -68.81 32.87 -35.14
CA ALA A 453 -68.64 32.21 -36.44
C ALA A 453 -69.71 32.63 -37.47
N VAL A 454 -70.98 32.67 -37.06
CA VAL A 454 -72.08 33.12 -37.94
C VAL A 454 -71.94 34.60 -38.28
N THR A 455 -71.57 35.43 -37.30
CA THR A 455 -71.39 36.88 -37.51
C THR A 455 -70.20 37.16 -38.43
N ASP A 456 -69.08 36.47 -38.22
CA ASP A 456 -67.86 36.57 -39.04
C ASP A 456 -68.16 36.19 -40.50
N GLU A 457 -68.85 35.06 -40.74
CA GLU A 457 -69.21 34.62 -42.09
C GLU A 457 -70.12 35.62 -42.82
N LEU A 458 -71.17 36.11 -42.15
CA LEU A 458 -72.12 37.05 -42.75
C LEU A 458 -71.45 38.40 -43.06
N VAL A 459 -70.71 38.95 -42.11
CA VAL A 459 -70.04 40.25 -42.28
C VAL A 459 -68.92 40.14 -43.32
N PHE A 460 -68.20 39.01 -43.37
CA PHE A 460 -67.17 38.75 -44.40
C PHE A 460 -67.77 38.70 -45.81
N LYS A 461 -68.93 38.06 -45.98
CA LYS A 461 -69.62 37.96 -47.28
C LYS A 461 -70.01 39.34 -47.82
N ASP A 462 -70.49 40.24 -46.95
CA ASP A 462 -70.91 41.59 -47.35
C ASP A 462 -69.73 42.56 -47.48
N ALA A 463 -68.64 42.36 -46.72
CA ALA A 463 -67.38 43.11 -46.84
C ALA A 463 -66.68 42.94 -48.20
N LYS A 464 -67.03 41.89 -48.97
CA LYS A 464 -66.55 41.72 -50.35
C LYS A 464 -67.18 42.72 -51.32
N LYS A 465 -68.38 43.24 -51.02
CA LYS A 465 -69.19 44.07 -51.92
C LYS A 465 -69.09 45.57 -51.59
N ASP A 466 -68.96 45.92 -50.31
CA ASP A 466 -68.96 47.31 -49.83
C ASP A 466 -67.71 47.61 -48.98
N GLU A 467 -67.03 48.70 -49.33
CA GLU A 467 -65.83 49.19 -48.63
C GLU A 467 -66.15 49.65 -47.18
N SER A 468 -67.36 50.15 -46.93
CA SER A 468 -67.81 50.52 -45.59
C SER A 468 -67.90 49.29 -44.69
N VAL A 469 -68.51 48.21 -45.19
CA VAL A 469 -68.65 46.93 -44.46
C VAL A 469 -67.30 46.26 -44.24
N ARG A 470 -66.34 46.46 -45.15
CA ARG A 470 -64.95 46.00 -44.97
C ARG A 470 -64.26 46.62 -43.76
N LYS A 471 -64.51 47.90 -43.47
CA LYS A 471 -64.02 48.53 -42.23
C LYS A 471 -64.69 47.93 -41.00
N SER A 472 -66.01 47.70 -41.05
CA SER A 472 -66.76 47.03 -39.98
C SER A 472 -66.26 45.60 -39.70
N TYR A 473 -65.91 44.84 -40.75
CA TYR A 473 -65.30 43.51 -40.61
C TYR A 473 -63.97 43.57 -39.85
N LYS A 474 -63.09 44.52 -40.18
CA LYS A 474 -61.82 44.72 -39.46
C LYS A 474 -62.05 45.06 -37.98
N TYR A 475 -63.04 45.89 -37.69
CA TYR A 475 -63.41 46.20 -36.30
C TYR A 475 -63.97 44.99 -35.56
N LEU A 476 -64.77 44.14 -36.22
CA LEU A 476 -65.29 42.91 -35.63
C LEU A 476 -64.16 41.92 -35.29
N ALA A 477 -63.23 41.70 -36.22
CA ALA A 477 -62.08 40.82 -36.00
C ALA A 477 -61.19 41.35 -34.86
N ALA A 478 -60.89 42.66 -34.87
CA ALA A 478 -60.11 43.30 -33.81
C ALA A 478 -60.83 43.25 -32.45
N LEU A 479 -62.16 43.39 -32.41
CA LEU A 479 -62.94 43.26 -31.19
C LEU A 479 -62.84 41.84 -30.62
N HIS A 480 -63.01 40.82 -31.46
CA HIS A 480 -62.91 39.43 -31.02
C HIS A 480 -61.50 39.12 -30.49
N GLU A 481 -60.45 39.53 -31.21
CA GLU A 481 -59.07 39.37 -30.77
C GLU A 481 -58.82 40.04 -29.42
N ASN A 482 -59.26 41.29 -29.24
CA ASN A 482 -59.14 42.01 -27.96
C ASN A 482 -59.91 41.32 -26.83
N CYS A 483 -61.11 40.80 -27.10
CA CYS A 483 -61.89 40.05 -26.11
C CYS A 483 -61.22 38.73 -25.74
N THR A 484 -60.64 38.00 -26.70
CA THR A 484 -59.86 36.78 -26.44
C THR A 484 -58.63 37.09 -25.58
N GLN A 485 -57.89 38.15 -25.90
CA GLN A 485 -56.75 38.60 -25.09
C GLN A 485 -57.18 39.02 -23.67
N LEU A 486 -58.34 39.67 -23.52
CA LEU A 486 -58.89 40.04 -22.22
C LEU A 486 -59.25 38.80 -21.38
N ILE A 487 -59.89 37.79 -21.98
CA ILE A 487 -60.20 36.53 -21.29
C ILE A 487 -58.91 35.86 -20.81
N GLN A 488 -57.90 35.74 -21.68
CA GLN A 488 -56.59 35.18 -21.31
C GLN A 488 -55.94 35.94 -20.15
N THR A 489 -55.97 37.28 -20.20
CA THR A 489 -55.39 38.12 -19.14
C THR A 489 -56.10 37.89 -17.80
N ILE A 490 -57.42 37.71 -17.80
CA ILE A 490 -58.20 37.42 -16.59
C ILE A 490 -57.85 36.02 -16.04
N GLU A 491 -57.69 35.01 -16.90
CA GLU A 491 -57.28 33.66 -16.51
C GLU A 491 -55.86 33.63 -15.93
N ASP A 492 -54.92 34.33 -16.58
CA ASP A 492 -53.54 34.46 -16.13
C ASP A 492 -53.48 35.21 -14.79
N THR A 493 -54.24 36.29 -14.63
CA THR A 493 -54.37 37.02 -13.36
C THR A 493 -54.90 36.09 -12.27
N GLY A 494 -55.89 35.25 -12.57
CA GLY A 494 -56.41 34.24 -11.65
C GLY A 494 -55.38 33.19 -11.23
N THR A 495 -54.46 32.84 -12.13
CA THR A 495 -53.35 31.91 -11.84
C THR A 495 -52.29 32.56 -10.96
N ILE A 496 -51.88 33.78 -11.30
CA ILE A 496 -50.93 34.56 -10.49
C ILE A 496 -51.48 34.81 -9.08
N MET A 497 -52.77 35.14 -8.92
CA MET A 497 -53.38 35.32 -7.60
C MET A 497 -53.35 34.05 -6.74
N ARG A 498 -53.51 32.87 -7.35
CA ARG A 498 -53.38 31.58 -6.64
C ARG A 498 -51.95 31.34 -6.19
N GLU A 499 -50.97 31.57 -7.08
CA GLU A 499 -49.54 31.43 -6.75
C GLU A 499 -49.10 32.40 -5.65
N ILE A 500 -49.57 33.66 -5.69
CA ILE A 500 -49.32 34.64 -4.62
C ILE A 500 -49.82 34.11 -3.29
N ARG A 501 -51.05 33.59 -3.24
CA ARG A 501 -51.63 33.06 -2.01
C ARG A 501 -50.86 31.83 -1.49
N ASP A 502 -50.44 30.93 -2.37
CA ASP A 502 -49.65 29.76 -1.98
C ASP A 502 -48.28 30.17 -1.43
N LEU A 503 -47.65 31.19 -2.01
CA LEU A 503 -46.40 31.76 -1.50
C LEU A 503 -46.61 32.48 -0.16
N GLU A 504 -47.72 33.22 0.02
CA GLU A 504 -48.08 33.84 1.28
C GLU A 504 -48.26 32.79 2.39
N GLU A 505 -48.93 31.67 2.11
CA GLU A 505 -49.10 30.56 3.06
C GLU A 505 -47.75 29.90 3.42
N GLN A 506 -46.85 29.76 2.44
CA GLN A 506 -45.49 29.27 2.70
C GLN A 506 -44.69 30.23 3.59
N ILE A 507 -44.79 31.54 3.33
CA ILE A 507 -44.16 32.57 4.16
C ILE A 507 -44.70 32.53 5.59
N GLU A 508 -46.02 32.42 5.76
CA GLU A 508 -46.65 32.32 7.08
C GLU A 508 -46.20 31.05 7.82
N THR A 509 -46.12 29.93 7.10
CA THR A 509 -45.62 28.66 7.64
C THR A 509 -44.16 28.75 8.09
N GLU A 510 -43.27 29.35 7.28
CA GLU A 510 -41.87 29.55 7.65
C GLU A 510 -41.70 30.54 8.80
N ASN A 511 -42.48 31.62 8.83
CA ASN A 511 -42.51 32.56 9.95
C ASN A 511 -42.99 31.87 11.25
N GLY A 512 -43.99 30.98 11.15
CA GLY A 512 -44.51 30.19 12.26
C GLY A 512 -43.47 29.27 12.91
N LYS A 513 -42.44 28.84 12.18
CA LYS A 513 -41.36 27.98 12.70
C LYS A 513 -40.41 28.70 13.66
N LYS A 514 -40.47 30.04 13.76
CA LYS A 514 -39.64 30.87 14.66
C LYS A 514 -38.13 30.58 14.55
N THR A 515 -37.67 30.15 13.37
CA THR A 515 -36.28 29.71 13.14
C THR A 515 -35.28 30.81 13.49
N VAL A 516 -35.56 32.07 13.12
CA VAL A 516 -34.71 33.22 13.43
C VAL A 516 -34.57 33.42 14.93
N SER A 517 -35.69 33.44 15.68
CA SER A 517 -35.66 33.58 17.14
C SER A 517 -34.94 32.43 17.83
N ASN A 518 -35.07 31.21 17.32
CA ASN A 518 -34.34 30.05 17.84
C ASN A 518 -32.83 30.16 17.57
N LEU A 519 -32.43 30.63 16.39
CA LEU A 519 -31.03 30.85 16.05
C LEU A 519 -30.41 31.99 16.89
N GLU A 520 -31.16 33.05 17.15
CA GLU A 520 -30.74 34.14 18.04
C GLU A 520 -30.46 33.64 19.45
N LYS A 521 -31.35 32.81 20.01
CA LYS A 521 -31.14 32.18 21.33
C LYS A 521 -29.90 31.29 21.36
N ILE A 522 -29.73 30.43 20.35
CA ILE A 522 -28.55 29.55 20.26
C ILE A 522 -27.26 30.38 20.17
N LEU A 523 -27.28 31.50 19.44
CA LEU A 523 -26.13 32.41 19.35
C LEU A 523 -25.84 33.11 20.68
N GLU A 524 -26.87 33.47 21.43
CA GLU A 524 -26.74 34.06 22.76
C GLU A 524 -26.15 33.06 23.76
N ASP A 525 -26.68 31.83 23.78
CA ASP A 525 -26.17 30.73 24.61
C ASP A 525 -24.70 30.40 24.25
N TYR A 526 -24.37 30.35 22.96
CA TYR A 526 -23.00 30.13 22.50
C TYR A 526 -22.05 31.23 22.97
N LYS A 527 -22.48 32.50 22.92
CA LYS A 527 -21.68 33.63 23.44
C LYS A 527 -21.47 33.50 24.94
N ALA A 528 -22.50 33.12 25.71
CA ALA A 528 -22.39 32.91 27.14
C ALA A 528 -21.39 31.80 27.49
N ILE A 529 -21.50 30.63 26.83
CA ILE A 529 -20.56 29.51 27.03
C ILE A 529 -19.13 29.92 26.70
N ARG A 530 -18.93 30.68 25.62
CA ARG A 530 -17.60 31.17 25.23
C ARG A 530 -17.01 32.12 26.28
N GLN A 531 -17.83 33.01 26.85
CA GLN A 531 -17.42 33.90 27.94
C GLN A 531 -17.06 33.12 29.20
N GLU A 532 -17.88 32.14 29.58
CA GLU A 532 -17.63 31.27 30.74
C GLU A 532 -16.34 30.47 30.57
N ASN A 533 -16.14 29.84 29.40
CA ASN A 533 -14.91 29.11 29.10
C ASN A 533 -13.67 30.01 29.12
N SER A 534 -13.78 31.26 28.63
CA SER A 534 -12.70 32.23 28.73
C SER A 534 -12.39 32.61 30.18
N ALA A 535 -13.42 32.78 31.02
CA ALA A 535 -13.26 33.08 32.44
C ALA A 535 -12.65 31.90 33.21
N LEU A 536 -13.06 30.66 32.92
CA LEU A 536 -12.48 29.44 33.49
C LEU A 536 -11.01 29.29 33.07
N ALA A 537 -10.68 29.52 31.80
CA ALA A 537 -9.30 29.49 31.31
C ALA A 537 -8.41 30.60 31.90
N ALA A 538 -8.99 31.72 32.32
CA ALA A 538 -8.27 32.76 33.08
C ALA A 538 -8.00 32.29 34.52
N LYS A 539 -9.00 31.73 35.21
CA LYS A 539 -8.84 31.19 36.57
C LYS A 539 -7.83 30.04 36.65
N ILE A 540 -7.77 29.17 35.65
CA ILE A 540 -6.77 28.09 35.56
C ILE A 540 -5.35 28.64 35.37
N ARG A 541 -5.18 29.84 34.83
CA ARG A 541 -3.87 30.48 34.67
C ARG A 541 -3.41 31.25 35.90
N GLU A 542 -4.31 31.61 36.80
CA GLU A 542 -4.03 32.37 38.01
C GLU A 542 -3.86 31.51 39.27
N GLY A 543 -4.25 30.24 39.23
CA GLY A 543 -3.99 29.23 40.28
C GLY A 543 -2.91 28.26 39.84
#